data_AF-A0A2T4WHQ9-F1
#
_entry.id   AF-A0A2T4WHQ9-F1
#
_cell.length_a   1.000
_cell.length_b   1.000
_cell.length_c   1.000
_cell.angle_alpha   90.00
_cell.angle_beta   90.00
_cell.angle_gamma   90.00
#
_symmetry.space_group_name_H-M   'P 1'
#
loop_
_entity.id
_entity.type
_entity.pdbx_description
1 polymer ?
#
loop_
_entity_poly.entity_id
_entity_poly.type
_entity_poly.pdbx_seq_one_letter_code
_entity_poly.pdbx_strand_id
1 'polypeptide(L)'
;MLDRVYDLIQLEELSGGDQDFISMMVDTFLEHTPGQLDELIKAQASNDMVTFGAISHKIKPNIDMFGIKKIIQDIRDLEQLGKAGQNNSELQTKLANVEAELIIAFEQLRQR
;
A
#
# COMPACT_ATOMS: atom_id res chain seq x y z
N MET A 1 -18.54 -7.69 13.97
CA MET A 1 -17.24 -7.01 14.11
C MET A 1 -16.78 -6.70 12.71
N LEU A 2 -16.55 -5.43 12.36
CA LEU A 2 -15.96 -5.10 11.08
C LEU A 2 -14.47 -5.45 11.19
N ASP A 3 -14.05 -6.54 10.55
CA ASP A 3 -12.63 -6.86 10.38
C ASP A 3 -11.97 -5.71 9.61
N ARG A 4 -11.20 -4.87 10.33
CA ARG A 4 -10.41 -3.81 9.72
C ARG A 4 -9.24 -4.44 8.97
N VAL A 5 -8.97 -3.94 7.78
CA VAL A 5 -7.82 -4.41 6.98
C VAL A 5 -6.51 -3.77 7.43
N TYR A 6 -6.59 -2.68 8.20
CA TYR A 6 -5.48 -1.90 8.71
C TYR A 6 -5.42 -1.93 10.25
N ASP A 7 -4.25 -1.59 10.80
CA ASP A 7 -3.96 -1.53 12.22
C ASP A 7 -2.99 -0.37 12.48
N LEU A 8 -3.48 0.69 13.15
CA LEU A 8 -2.68 1.89 13.41
C LEU A 8 -1.85 1.81 14.70
N ILE A 9 -1.69 0.63 15.33
CA ILE A 9 -0.88 0.48 16.54
C ILE A 9 0.52 1.08 16.35
N GLN A 10 1.20 0.79 15.24
CA GLN A 10 2.52 1.35 14.97
C GLN A 10 2.50 2.87 14.85
N LEU A 11 1.47 3.43 14.21
CA LEU A 11 1.32 4.87 14.05
C LEU A 11 1.03 5.56 15.39
N GLU A 12 0.22 4.93 16.25
CA GLU A 12 -0.09 5.38 17.61
C GLU A 12 1.13 5.34 18.53
N GLU A 13 1.96 4.30 18.43
CA GLU A 13 3.23 4.19 19.14
C GLU A 13 4.23 5.27 18.68
N LEU A 14 4.33 5.49 17.36
CA LEU A 14 5.22 6.52 16.79
C LEU A 14 4.78 7.94 17.15
N SER A 15 3.47 8.18 17.25
CA SER A 15 2.94 9.50 17.60
C SER A 15 3.01 9.81 19.09
N GLY A 16 3.32 8.82 19.94
CA GLY A 16 3.23 8.97 21.39
C GLY A 16 1.81 9.24 21.88
N GLY A 17 0.79 8.81 21.12
CA GLY A 17 -0.62 9.06 21.39
C GLY A 17 -1.18 10.37 20.83
N ASP A 18 -0.38 11.18 20.12
CA ASP A 18 -0.84 12.40 19.45
C ASP A 18 -1.82 12.06 18.32
N GLN A 19 -3.09 12.39 18.52
CA GLN A 19 -4.19 12.13 17.58
C GLN A 19 -4.19 13.08 16.38
N ASP A 20 -3.66 14.29 16.54
CA ASP A 20 -3.56 15.26 15.44
C ASP A 20 -2.50 14.80 14.44
N PHE A 21 -1.38 14.27 14.95
CA PHE A 21 -0.36 13.63 14.12
C PHE A 21 -0.89 12.40 13.37
N ILE A 22 -1.64 11.53 14.06
CA ILE A 22 -2.25 10.34 13.43
C ILE A 22 -3.19 10.77 12.31
N SER A 23 -4.06 11.75 12.57
CA SER A 23 -5.02 12.25 11.57
C SER A 23 -4.31 12.84 10.36
N MET A 24 -3.27 13.65 10.57
CA MET A 24 -2.44 14.20 9.50
C MET A 24 -1.78 13.10 8.64
N MET A 25 -1.28 12.04 9.27
CA MET A 25 -0.69 10.91 8.55
C MET A 25 -1.73 10.12 7.76
N VAL A 26 -2.92 9.90 8.32
CA VAL A 26 -4.04 9.27 7.61
C VAL A 26 -4.45 10.10 6.40
N ASP A 27 -4.59 11.41 6.55
CA ASP A 27 -4.93 12.33 5.45
C ASP A 27 -3.86 12.28 4.35
N THR A 28 -2.58 12.34 4.73
CA THR A 28 -1.44 12.25 3.80
C THR A 28 -1.47 10.92 3.03
N PHE A 29 -1.77 9.82 3.72
CA PHE A 29 -1.88 8.50 3.10
C PHE A 29 -3.04 8.43 2.11
N LEU A 30 -4.21 8.97 2.47
CA LEU A 30 -5.40 9.03 1.63
C LEU A 30 -5.25 9.98 0.43
N GLU A 31 -4.41 11.00 0.54
CA GLU A 31 -4.12 11.95 -0.54
C GLU A 31 -3.16 11.36 -1.58
N HIS A 32 -2.05 10.74 -1.13
CA HIS A 32 -0.98 10.34 -2.04
C HIS A 32 -1.05 8.88 -2.50
N THR A 33 -1.39 7.95 -1.62
CA THR A 33 -1.28 6.51 -1.91
C THR A 33 -2.23 6.04 -3.03
N PRO A 34 -3.46 6.58 -3.18
CA PRO A 34 -4.30 6.23 -4.33
C PRO A 34 -3.67 6.59 -5.69
N GLY A 35 -2.98 7.73 -5.78
CA GLY A 35 -2.26 8.11 -6.99
C GLY A 35 -1.07 7.18 -7.28
N GLN A 36 -0.33 6.81 -6.23
CA GLN A 36 0.76 5.84 -6.35
C GLN A 36 0.27 4.45 -6.78
N LEU A 37 -0.90 4.01 -6.28
CA LEU A 37 -1.52 2.75 -6.70
C LEU A 37 -1.90 2.77 -8.18
N ASP A 38 -2.50 3.86 -8.66
CA ASP A 38 -2.82 4.04 -10.08
C ASP A 38 -1.55 4.05 -10.96
N GLU A 39 -0.48 4.73 -10.52
CA GLU A 39 0.82 4.68 -11.20
C GLU A 39 1.41 3.26 -11.23
N LEU A 40 1.28 2.49 -10.15
CA LEU A 40 1.74 1.11 -10.06
C LEU A 40 1.02 0.22 -11.09
N ILE A 41 -0.30 0.34 -11.18
CA ILE A 41 -1.13 -0.41 -12.13
C ILE A 41 -0.78 -0.03 -13.57
N LYS A 42 -0.60 1.27 -13.84
CA LYS A 42 -0.18 1.75 -15.17
C LYS A 42 1.20 1.24 -15.56
N ALA A 43 2.16 1.24 -14.64
CA ALA A 43 3.51 0.71 -14.88
C ALA A 43 3.49 -0.80 -15.18
N GLN A 44 2.62 -1.56 -14.51
CA GLN A 44 2.41 -2.97 -14.82
C GLN A 44 1.84 -3.16 -16.24
N ALA A 45 0.80 -2.40 -16.59
CA ALA A 45 0.12 -2.49 -17.88
C ALA A 45 1.02 -2.06 -19.06
N SER A 46 1.91 -1.09 -18.86
CA SER A 46 2.89 -0.64 -19.85
C SER A 46 4.17 -1.48 -19.88
N ASN A 47 4.27 -2.51 -19.03
CA ASN A 47 5.46 -3.33 -18.83
C ASN A 47 6.71 -2.53 -18.38
N ASP A 48 6.52 -1.35 -17.76
CA ASP A 48 7.59 -0.55 -17.17
C ASP A 48 7.93 -1.06 -15.77
N MET A 49 8.70 -2.14 -15.72
CA MET A 49 9.07 -2.81 -14.47
C MET A 49 10.02 -1.99 -13.58
N VAL A 50 10.77 -1.05 -14.17
CA VAL A 50 11.64 -0.14 -13.42
C VAL A 50 10.80 0.81 -12.58
N THR A 51 9.83 1.47 -13.21
CA THR A 51 8.87 2.34 -12.51
C THR A 51 8.02 1.53 -11.54
N PHE A 52 7.55 0.34 -11.94
CA PHE A 52 6.78 -0.55 -11.08
C PHE A 52 7.51 -0.84 -9.76
N GLY A 53 8.75 -1.34 -9.82
CA GLY A 53 9.54 -1.65 -8.63
C GLY A 53 9.82 -0.41 -7.76
N ALA A 54 10.04 0.76 -8.37
CA ALA A 54 10.23 2.01 -7.64
C ALA A 54 8.97 2.46 -6.90
N ILE A 55 7.78 2.32 -7.52
CA ILE A 55 6.51 2.65 -6.89
C ILE A 55 6.18 1.64 -5.78
N SER A 56 6.39 0.33 -5.99
CA SER A 56 6.21 -0.68 -4.94
C SER A 56 7.05 -0.37 -3.70
N HIS A 57 8.31 0.06 -3.90
CA HIS A 57 9.18 0.49 -2.80
C HIS A 57 8.63 1.69 -2.04
N LYS A 58 8.01 2.67 -2.72
CA LYS A 58 7.41 3.86 -2.10
C LYS A 58 6.15 3.54 -1.29
N ILE A 59 5.30 2.64 -1.77
CA ILE A 59 4.04 2.29 -1.10
C ILE A 59 4.27 1.34 0.08
N LYS A 60 5.28 0.45 0.00
CA LYS A 60 5.61 -0.52 1.04
C LYS A 60 5.67 0.05 2.47
N PRO A 61 6.43 1.11 2.78
CA PRO A 61 6.46 1.67 4.14
C PRO A 61 5.10 2.19 4.60
N ASN A 62 4.25 2.68 3.69
CA ASN A 62 2.89 3.07 4.05
C ASN A 62 2.05 1.85 4.45
N ILE A 63 2.14 0.75 3.69
CA ILE A 63 1.47 -0.52 4.03
C ILE A 63 1.94 -1.04 5.40
N ASP A 64 3.25 -1.00 5.66
CA ASP A 64 3.83 -1.42 6.94
C ASP A 64 3.33 -0.53 8.10
N MET A 65 3.36 0.81 7.92
CA MET A 65 2.98 1.80 8.95
C MET A 65 1.49 1.78 9.28
N PHE A 66 0.64 1.56 8.28
CA PHE A 66 -0.81 1.43 8.46
C PHE A 66 -1.23 0.00 8.84
N GLY A 67 -0.29 -0.92 9.00
CA GLY A 67 -0.55 -2.26 9.48
C GLY A 67 -1.50 -3.07 8.58
N ILE A 68 -1.41 -2.91 7.27
CA ILE A 68 -2.25 -3.65 6.30
C ILE A 68 -1.68 -5.06 6.10
N LYS A 69 -1.78 -5.87 7.16
CA LYS A 69 -1.02 -7.12 7.36
C LYS A 69 -1.15 -8.13 6.20
N LYS A 70 -2.31 -8.18 5.56
CA LYS A 70 -2.60 -9.13 4.49
C LYS A 70 -1.73 -8.94 3.24
N ILE A 71 -1.24 -7.72 2.99
CA ILE A 71 -0.52 -7.38 1.76
C ILE A 71 0.95 -7.01 1.98
N ILE A 72 1.45 -7.15 3.23
CA ILE A 72 2.86 -6.85 3.56
C ILE A 72 3.83 -7.70 2.73
N GLN A 73 3.57 -9.00 2.58
CA GLN A 73 4.43 -9.86 1.76
C GLN A 73 4.22 -9.60 0.27
N ASP A 74 2.98 -9.38 -0.16
CA ASP A 74 2.70 -9.13 -1.57
C ASP A 74 3.40 -7.88 -2.08
N ILE A 75 3.38 -6.75 -1.36
CA ILE A 75 4.10 -5.54 -1.81
C ILE A 75 5.62 -5.75 -1.87
N ARG A 76 6.19 -6.57 -0.98
CA ARG A 76 7.62 -6.92 -0.98
C ARG A 76 7.97 -7.79 -2.17
N ASP A 77 7.14 -8.76 -2.49
CA ASP A 77 7.30 -9.62 -3.66
C ASP A 77 7.14 -8.82 -4.95
N LEU A 78 6.17 -7.90 -5.03
CA LEU A 78 6.00 -6.99 -6.16
C LEU A 78 7.25 -6.13 -6.39
N GLU A 79 7.83 -5.57 -5.33
CA GLU A 79 9.10 -4.82 -5.42
C GLU A 79 10.22 -5.70 -6.00
N GLN A 80 10.36 -6.95 -5.55
CA GLN A 80 11.38 -7.88 -6.04
C GLN A 80 11.15 -8.28 -7.49
N LEU A 81 9.91 -8.61 -7.87
CA LEU A 81 9.52 -8.97 -9.23
C LEU A 81 9.74 -7.81 -10.20
N GLY A 82 9.38 -6.58 -9.80
CA GLY A 82 9.68 -5.36 -10.55
C GLY A 82 11.17 -5.15 -10.76
N LYS A 83 11.99 -5.29 -9.71
CA LYS A 83 13.46 -5.23 -9.81
C LYS A 83 14.06 -6.31 -10.71
N ALA A 84 13.46 -7.49 -10.73
CA ALA A 84 13.84 -8.60 -11.60
C ALA A 84 13.33 -8.45 -13.04
N GLY A 85 12.51 -7.44 -13.33
CA GLY A 85 11.90 -7.24 -14.66
C GLY A 85 10.86 -8.30 -15.02
N GLN A 86 10.26 -8.96 -14.03
CA GLN A 86 9.33 -10.07 -14.24
C GLN A 86 7.88 -9.60 -14.22
N ASN A 87 7.19 -9.64 -15.36
CA ASN A 87 5.75 -9.39 -15.46
C ASN A 87 5.00 -10.69 -15.78
N ASN A 88 4.78 -11.51 -14.75
CA ASN A 88 4.14 -12.83 -14.87
C ASN A 88 2.77 -12.86 -14.16
N SER A 89 2.07 -14.00 -14.26
CA SER A 89 0.76 -14.17 -13.63
C SER A 89 0.80 -14.05 -12.10
N GLU A 90 1.94 -14.37 -11.48
CA GLU A 90 2.13 -14.21 -10.03
C GLU A 90 2.12 -12.73 -9.65
N LEU A 91 2.88 -11.89 -10.37
CA LEU A 91 2.87 -10.43 -10.20
C LEU A 91 1.43 -9.89 -10.32
N GLN A 92 0.70 -10.29 -11.36
CA GLN A 92 -0.67 -9.83 -11.58
C GLN A 92 -1.61 -10.22 -10.44
N THR A 93 -1.48 -11.45 -9.92
CA THR A 93 -2.29 -11.94 -8.79
C THR A 93 -2.00 -11.14 -7.52
N LYS A 94 -0.72 -10.88 -7.24
CA LYS A 94 -0.29 -10.11 -6.06
C LYS A 94 -0.69 -8.64 -6.17
N LEU A 95 -0.58 -8.05 -7.36
CA LEU A 95 -1.00 -6.68 -7.62
C LEU A 95 -2.51 -6.51 -7.40
N ALA A 96 -3.32 -7.44 -7.91
CA ALA A 96 -4.76 -7.41 -7.70
C ALA A 96 -5.14 -7.50 -6.22
N ASN A 97 -4.42 -8.32 -5.43
CA ASN A 97 -4.64 -8.40 -3.98
C ASN A 97 -4.25 -7.09 -3.27
N VAL A 98 -3.10 -6.50 -3.62
CA VAL A 98 -2.64 -5.20 -3.09
C VAL A 98 -3.65 -4.11 -3.40
N GLU A 99 -4.14 -4.04 -4.64
CA GLU A 99 -5.14 -3.08 -5.07
C GLU A 99 -6.44 -3.21 -4.26
N ALA A 100 -6.98 -4.43 -4.16
CA ALA A 100 -8.23 -4.68 -3.45
C ALA A 100 -8.16 -4.29 -1.97
N GLU A 101 -7.09 -4.70 -1.27
CA GLU A 101 -6.94 -4.41 0.17
C GLU A 101 -6.62 -2.93 0.43
N LEU A 102 -5.90 -2.24 -0.47
CA LEU A 102 -5.69 -0.79 -0.38
C LEU A 102 -6.99 -0.01 -0.58
N ILE A 103 -7.83 -0.40 -1.55
CA ILE A 103 -9.14 0.23 -1.76
C ILE A 103 -9.99 0.10 -0.50
N ILE A 104 -10.06 -1.10 0.10
CA ILE A 104 -10.79 -1.33 1.36
C ILE A 104 -10.18 -0.47 2.48
N ALA A 105 -8.86 -0.39 2.58
CA ALA A 105 -8.18 0.43 3.59
C ALA A 105 -8.54 1.91 3.43
N PHE A 106 -8.55 2.44 2.20
CA PHE A 106 -8.93 3.83 1.94
C PHE A 106 -10.38 4.12 2.35
N GLU A 107 -11.30 3.22 2.02
CA GLU A 107 -12.71 3.35 2.39
C GLU A 107 -12.93 3.34 3.90
N GLN A 108 -12.25 2.42 4.60
CA GLN A 108 -12.36 2.32 6.06
C GLN A 108 -11.70 3.52 6.77
N LEU A 109 -10.56 4.01 6.27
CA LEU A 109 -9.87 5.17 6.84
C LEU A 109 -10.64 6.47 6.65
N ARG A 110 -11.37 6.63 5.53
CA ARG A 110 -12.26 7.79 5.29
C ARG A 110 -13.48 7.83 6.21
N GLN A 111 -13.82 6.71 6.83
CA GLN A 111 -14.96 6.57 7.76
C GLN A 111 -14.54 6.55 9.24
N ARG A 112 -13.22 6.69 9.52
CA ARG A 112 -12.69 6.76 10.88
C ARG A 112 -13.11 8.08 11.55
#